data_AF-A0A8X6SAA3-F1
#
_entry.id   AF-A0A8X6SAA3-F1
#
_cell.length_a   1.000
_cell.length_b   1.000
_cell.length_c   1.000
_cell.angle_alpha   90.00
_cell.angle_beta   90.00
_cell.angle_gamma   90.00
#
_symmetry.space_group_name_H-M   'P 1'
#
loop_
_entity.id
_entity.type
_entity.pdbx_description
1 polymer ?
#
loop_
_entity_poly.entity_id
_entity_poly.type
_entity_poly.pdbx_seq_one_letter_code
_entity_poly.pdbx_strand_id
1 'polypeptide(L)'
;MKLAIVHSDEELNEDCFKKVNKSYRGRSCPIVVHCSDGIGRTGTYCLIDMVLNRMAKGAKEIDIAATLEHVRDQRAGMVKTKVQFEFVLMAIADEVHAILKALSQ
;
A
#
# COMPACT_ATOMS: atom_id res chain seq x y z
N MET A 1 -2.19 19.45 -4.09
CA MET A 1 -2.62 18.25 -3.33
C MET A 1 -3.49 17.42 -4.25
N LYS A 2 -3.26 16.12 -4.36
CA LYS A 2 -4.18 15.21 -5.07
C LYS A 2 -4.65 14.12 -4.11
N LEU A 3 -5.95 13.89 -4.12
CA LEU A 3 -6.68 13.05 -3.19
C LEU A 3 -6.90 11.67 -3.84
N ALA A 4 -6.24 10.64 -3.34
CA ALA A 4 -6.66 9.26 -3.51
C ALA A 4 -7.81 9.02 -2.51
N ILE A 5 -9.03 9.26 -2.98
CA ILE A 5 -10.24 8.98 -2.22
C ILE A 5 -10.43 7.46 -2.21
N VAL A 6 -10.32 6.83 -1.03
CA VAL A 6 -10.72 5.43 -0.82
C VAL A 6 -12.13 5.45 -0.21
N HIS A 7 -13.15 5.80 -1.01
CA HIS A 7 -14.54 5.86 -0.52
C HIS A 7 -15.19 4.47 -0.53
N SER A 8 -15.83 4.13 0.59
CA SER A 8 -16.97 3.18 0.76
C SER A 8 -16.90 1.83 0.01
N ASP A 9 -16.29 0.84 0.65
CA ASP A 9 -16.97 -0.38 1.14
C ASP A 9 -16.96 -1.57 0.16
N GLU A 10 -16.58 -1.39 -1.12
CA GLU A 10 -16.41 -2.54 -2.04
C GLU A 10 -15.12 -2.58 -2.90
N GLU A 11 -14.29 -1.52 -2.94
CA GLU A 11 -13.17 -1.48 -3.89
C GLU A 11 -11.80 -1.10 -3.29
N LEU A 12 -11.35 -1.79 -2.23
CA LEU A 12 -9.91 -2.07 -2.15
C LEU A 12 -9.63 -3.28 -3.03
N ASN A 13 -9.80 -3.10 -4.34
CA ASN A 13 -9.44 -4.10 -5.34
C ASN A 13 -8.04 -3.76 -5.86
N GLU A 14 -7.20 -4.76 -6.15
CA GLU A 14 -5.82 -4.57 -6.65
C GLU A 14 -5.73 -3.51 -7.77
N ASP A 15 -6.76 -3.44 -8.59
CA ASP A 15 -6.86 -2.56 -9.75
C ASP A 15 -6.80 -1.06 -9.37
N CYS A 16 -7.36 -0.68 -8.22
CA CYS A 16 -7.27 0.69 -7.70
C CYS A 16 -5.82 1.07 -7.37
N PHE A 17 -5.07 0.14 -6.75
CA PHE A 17 -3.67 0.36 -6.42
C PHE A 17 -2.81 0.56 -7.68
N LYS A 18 -2.96 -0.33 -8.67
CA LYS A 18 -2.20 -0.28 -9.93
C LYS A 18 -2.51 1.01 -10.72
N LYS A 19 -3.78 1.43 -10.78
CA LYS A 19 -4.20 2.69 -11.44
C LYS A 19 -3.61 3.94 -10.79
N VAL A 20 -3.60 4.01 -9.45
CA VAL A 20 -3.04 5.14 -8.71
C VAL A 20 -1.53 5.19 -8.89
N ASN A 21 -0.81 4.08 -8.69
CA ASN A 21 0.66 4.06 -8.82
C ASN A 21 1.12 4.43 -10.24
N LYS A 22 0.43 3.95 -11.30
CA LYS A 22 0.70 4.34 -12.70
C LYS A 22 0.54 5.84 -12.95
N SER A 23 -0.43 6.49 -12.31
CA SER A 23 -0.80 7.88 -12.57
C SER A 23 0.09 8.90 -11.84
N TYR A 24 0.77 8.49 -10.77
CA TYR A 24 1.47 9.41 -9.85
C TYR A 24 2.98 9.16 -9.69
N ARG A 25 3.57 8.16 -10.38
CA ARG A 25 5.02 7.96 -10.42
C ARG A 25 5.77 9.22 -10.91
N GLY A 26 6.73 9.69 -10.11
CA GLY A 26 7.70 10.71 -10.50
C GLY A 26 7.38 12.18 -10.16
N ARG A 27 6.33 12.48 -9.39
CA ARG A 27 6.02 13.87 -8.95
C ARG A 27 6.28 14.07 -7.45
N SER A 28 6.98 15.14 -7.12
CA SER A 28 7.38 15.54 -5.75
C SER A 28 6.26 16.16 -4.90
N CYS A 29 5.01 15.75 -5.12
CA CYS A 29 3.87 16.28 -4.38
C CYS A 29 3.24 15.22 -3.45
N PRO A 30 2.81 15.61 -2.23
CA PRO A 30 2.16 14.67 -1.32
C PRO A 30 0.82 14.18 -1.89
N ILE A 31 0.59 12.87 -1.77
CA ILE A 31 -0.68 12.20 -2.07
C ILE A 31 -1.51 12.17 -0.79
N VAL A 32 -2.73 12.68 -0.85
CA VAL A 32 -3.67 12.61 0.28
C VAL A 32 -4.47 11.34 0.13
N VAL A 33 -4.42 10.45 1.12
CA VAL A 33 -5.20 9.21 1.16
C VAL A 33 -6.18 9.29 2.33
N HIS A 34 -7.46 9.06 2.07
CA HIS A 34 -8.46 9.02 3.15
C HIS A 34 -9.51 7.93 2.91
N CYS A 35 -10.08 7.44 4.01
CA CYS A 35 -11.29 6.62 4.04
C CYS A 35 -12.32 7.30 4.95
N SER A 36 -13.04 6.57 5.79
CA SER A 36 -13.95 7.13 6.80
C SER A 36 -13.21 7.73 7.99
N ASP A 37 -12.44 6.92 8.71
CA ASP A 37 -11.64 7.33 9.88
C ASP A 37 -10.19 7.72 9.52
N GLY A 38 -9.77 7.43 8.28
CA GLY A 38 -8.41 7.64 7.79
C GLY A 38 -7.37 6.73 8.45
N ILE A 39 -7.77 5.60 9.03
CA ILE A 39 -6.88 4.73 9.81
C ILE A 39 -6.82 3.31 9.23
N GLY A 40 -7.98 2.68 9.00
CA GLY A 40 -8.03 1.29 8.56
C GLY A 40 -7.53 1.11 7.12
N ARG A 41 -8.40 1.44 6.15
CA ARG A 41 -8.12 1.30 4.71
C ARG A 41 -6.99 2.22 4.25
N THR A 42 -6.93 3.43 4.80
CA THR A 42 -5.82 4.35 4.57
C THR A 42 -4.49 3.74 5.01
N GLY A 43 -4.44 3.11 6.19
CA GLY A 43 -3.25 2.41 6.67
C GLY A 43 -2.84 1.24 5.79
N THR A 44 -3.81 0.43 5.36
CA THR A 44 -3.58 -0.69 4.42
C THR A 44 -2.95 -0.20 3.12
N TYR A 45 -3.52 0.85 2.52
CA TYR A 45 -3.01 1.42 1.27
C TYR A 45 -1.59 1.99 1.43
N CYS A 46 -1.36 2.80 2.47
CA CYS A 46 -0.04 3.38 2.73
C CYS A 46 1.02 2.30 2.99
N LEU A 47 0.68 1.23 3.71
CA LEU A 47 1.62 0.14 4.00
C LEU A 47 2.03 -0.59 2.71
N ILE A 48 1.07 -0.93 1.85
CA ILE A 48 1.35 -1.57 0.55
C ILE A 48 2.23 -0.66 -0.31
N ASP A 49 1.90 0.62 -0.43
CA ASP A 49 2.68 1.58 -1.23
C ASP A 49 4.13 1.70 -0.73
N MET A 50 4.31 1.82 0.59
CA MET A 50 5.65 1.92 1.19
C MET A 50 6.49 0.67 0.93
N VAL A 51 5.89 -0.52 1.08
CA VAL A 51 6.59 -1.79 0.84
C VAL A 51 6.97 -1.91 -0.64
N LEU A 52 6.03 -1.72 -1.56
CA LEU A 52 6.29 -1.85 -2.99
C LEU A 52 7.28 -0.80 -3.50
N ASN A 53 7.26 0.42 -2.96
CA ASN A 53 8.26 1.44 -3.28
C ASN A 53 9.67 1.04 -2.79
N ARG A 54 9.78 0.40 -1.62
CA ARG A 54 11.07 -0.15 -1.15
C ARG A 54 11.56 -1.28 -2.05
N MET A 55 10.66 -2.17 -2.48
CA MET A 55 11.00 -3.24 -3.44
C MET A 55 11.49 -2.67 -4.77
N ALA A 56 10.78 -1.69 -5.34
CA ALA A 56 11.16 -1.04 -6.59
C ALA A 56 12.52 -0.32 -6.52
N LYS A 57 12.94 0.10 -5.32
CA LYS A 57 14.27 0.69 -5.07
C LYS A 57 15.37 -0.36 -4.85
N GLY A 58 15.05 -1.65 -4.94
CA GLY A 58 16.02 -2.74 -4.83
C GLY A 58 16.29 -3.23 -3.40
N ALA A 59 15.37 -2.98 -2.45
CA ALA A 59 15.48 -3.57 -1.12
C ALA A 59 15.39 -5.11 -1.21
N LYS A 60 16.42 -5.80 -0.71
CA LYS A 60 16.49 -7.28 -0.73
C LYS A 60 15.67 -7.93 0.37
N GLU A 61 15.51 -7.25 1.50
CA GLU A 61 14.73 -7.71 2.64
C GLU A 61 13.75 -6.61 3.04
N ILE A 62 12.51 -6.99 3.30
CA ILE A 62 11.48 -6.08 3.78
C ILE A 62 10.78 -6.71 4.97
N ASP A 63 10.92 -6.05 6.11
CA ASP A 63 10.12 -6.34 7.29
C ASP A 63 8.81 -5.52 7.25
N ILE A 64 7.72 -6.22 6.96
CA ILE A 64 6.38 -5.62 6.84
C ILE A 64 5.85 -5.22 8.24
N ALA A 65 6.21 -5.97 9.29
CA ALA A 65 5.79 -5.65 10.65
C ALA A 65 6.49 -4.37 11.15
N ALA A 66 7.81 -4.27 10.96
CA ALA A 66 8.55 -3.04 11.26
C ALA A 66 8.06 -1.84 10.43
N THR A 67 7.65 -2.07 9.17
CA THR A 67 7.06 -1.02 8.34
C THR A 67 5.70 -0.58 8.88
N LEU A 68 4.87 -1.51 9.36
CA LEU A 68 3.60 -1.19 10.00
C LEU A 68 3.80 -0.41 11.31
N GLU A 69 4.76 -0.79 12.15
CA GLU A 69 5.11 -0.05 13.37
C GLU A 69 5.54 1.38 13.02
N HIS A 70 6.41 1.55 12.03
CA HIS A 70 6.81 2.87 11.55
C HIS A 70 5.63 3.73 11.06
N VAL A 71 4.63 3.12 10.41
CA VAL A 71 3.41 3.83 10.00
C VAL A 71 2.54 4.19 11.20
N ARG A 72 2.50 3.33 12.23
CA ARG A 72 1.77 3.57 13.48
C ARG A 72 2.42 4.65 14.34
N ASP A 73 3.74 4.83 14.26
CA ASP A 73 4.46 5.95 14.90
C ASP A 73 4.05 7.30 14.30
N GLN A 74 3.74 7.35 13.00
CA GLN A 74 3.27 8.58 12.34
C GLN A 74 1.79 8.85 12.59
N ARG A 75 0.98 7.80 12.67
CA ARG A 75 -0.45 7.89 12.99
C ARG A 75 -0.90 6.67 13.76
N ALA A 76 -1.27 6.87 15.02
CA ALA A 76 -1.69 5.77 15.88
C ALA A 76 -2.89 5.00 15.30
N GLY A 77 -2.87 3.68 15.46
CA GLY A 77 -3.97 2.78 15.10
C GLY A 77 -4.03 2.37 13.63
N MET A 78 -3.10 2.81 12.77
CA MET A 78 -3.04 2.45 11.35
C MET A 78 -3.08 0.92 11.17
N VAL A 79 -3.90 0.46 10.21
CA VAL A 79 -4.29 -0.96 10.03
C VAL A 79 -4.92 -1.52 11.31
N LYS A 80 -6.25 -1.50 11.35
CA LYS A 80 -7.04 -1.78 12.57
C LYS A 80 -7.26 -3.26 12.82
N THR A 81 -7.47 -4.04 11.77
CA THR A 81 -7.91 -5.44 11.91
C THR A 81 -6.88 -6.40 11.32
N LYS A 82 -6.88 -7.64 11.82
CA LYS A 82 -6.03 -8.72 11.29
C LYS A 82 -6.31 -8.97 9.80
N VAL A 83 -7.57 -8.94 9.40
CA VAL A 83 -7.99 -9.13 8.00
C VAL A 83 -7.39 -8.07 7.08
N GLN A 84 -7.30 -6.81 7.53
CA GLN A 84 -6.63 -5.76 6.77
C GLN A 84 -5.13 -6.03 6.62
N PHE A 85 -4.48 -6.58 7.64
CA PHE A 85 -3.06 -6.94 7.58
C PHE A 85 -2.82 -8.16 6.69
N GLU A 86 -3.66 -9.19 6.78
CA GLU A 86 -3.63 -10.36 5.88
C GLU A 86 -3.80 -9.93 4.42
N PHE A 87 -4.72 -8.99 4.15
CA PHE A 87 -4.88 -8.43 2.81
C PHE A 87 -3.61 -7.74 2.29
N VAL A 88 -2.90 -6.99 3.14
CA VAL A 88 -1.60 -6.39 2.76
C VAL A 88 -0.60 -7.46 2.35
N LEU A 89 -0.48 -8.53 3.14
CA LEU A 89 0.46 -9.62 2.86
C LEU A 89 0.13 -10.33 1.54
N MET A 90 -1.15 -10.63 1.32
CA MET A 90 -1.62 -11.25 0.07
C MET A 90 -1.33 -10.36 -1.15
N ALA A 91 -1.68 -9.07 -1.07
CA ALA A 91 -1.45 -8.13 -2.17
C ALA A 91 0.04 -7.97 -2.52
N ILE A 92 0.92 -7.96 -1.51
CA ILE A 92 2.38 -7.91 -1.74
C ILE A 92 2.86 -9.22 -2.38
N ALA A 93 2.41 -10.38 -1.89
CA ALA A 93 2.79 -11.67 -2.43
C ALA A 93 2.38 -11.81 -3.92
N ASP A 94 1.17 -11.38 -4.26
CA ASP A 94 0.64 -11.39 -5.63
C ASP A 94 1.47 -10.47 -6.55
N GLU A 95 1.79 -9.26 -6.10
CA GLU A 95 2.61 -8.32 -6.88
C GLU A 95 4.04 -8.87 -7.09
N VAL A 96 4.65 -9.48 -6.07
CA VAL A 96 5.95 -10.14 -6.21
C VAL A 96 5.89 -11.29 -7.20
N HIS A 97 4.84 -12.11 -7.12
CA HIS A 97 4.63 -13.22 -8.05
C HIS A 97 4.47 -12.71 -9.49
N ALA A 98 3.73 -11.62 -9.69
CA ALA A 98 3.56 -10.98 -10.99
C ALA A 98 4.89 -10.45 -11.55
N ILE A 99 5.71 -9.80 -10.72
CA ILE A 99 7.05 -9.31 -11.11
C ILE A 99 7.95 -10.48 -11.51
N LEU A 100 8.01 -11.55 -10.71
CA LEU A 100 8.83 -12.73 -11.01
C LEU A 100 8.41 -13.39 -12.32
N LYS A 101 7.10 -13.49 -12.57
CA LYS A 101 6.58 -14.02 -13.83
C LYS A 101 6.96 -13.16 -15.03
N ALA A 102 6.93 -11.84 -14.89
CA ALA A 102 7.34 -10.92 -15.94
C ALA A 102 8.85 -10.97 -16.24
N LEU A 103 9.69 -11.34 -15.26
CA LEU A 103 11.13 -11.54 -15.45
C LEU A 103 11.48 -12.89 -16.09
N SER A 104 10.57 -13.87 -16.01
CA SER A 104 10.75 -15.21 -16.60
C SER A 104 10.35 -15.32 -18.08
N GLN A 105 9.86 -14.22 -18.68
CA GLN A 105 9.55 -14.08 -20.10
C GLN A 105 10.60 -13.22 -20.80
#